data_AF-A0A7X4FRE9-F1
#
_entry.id   AF-A0A7X4FRE9-F1
#
_cell.length_a   1.000
_cell.length_b   1.000
_cell.length_c   1.000
_cell.angle_alpha   90.00
_cell.angle_beta   90.00
_cell.angle_gamma   90.00
#
_symmetry.space_group_name_H-M   'P 1'
#
loop_
_entity.id
_entity.type
_entity.pdbx_description
1 polymer ?
#
loop_
_entity_poly.entity_id
_entity_poly.type
_entity_poly.pdbx_seq_one_letter_code
_entity_poly.pdbx_strand_id
1 'polypeptide(L)'
;MGLHDVLAWAPAGSVEAGLARQVDFERLPAHIAVIMDGNGRWAARRRLPRVEGHRAGIDSVRETVELSARLGIEVLTLYAFSVDNWKRPPAEVRGLMGLLKRYLRLEIATLMANDIRLKVIGSEAELAPDVRMELDAAQERTGG
;
A
#
# COMPACT_ATOMS: atom_id res chain seq x y z
N MET A 1 -4.17 5.99 -20.29
CA MET A 1 -2.73 5.72 -20.25
C MET A 1 -2.45 4.47 -21.09
N GLY A 2 -1.41 4.48 -21.92
CA GLY A 2 -1.07 3.35 -22.81
C GLY A 2 0.35 2.82 -22.63
N LEU A 3 0.71 1.77 -23.39
CA LEU A 3 2.03 1.13 -23.33
C LEU A 3 3.19 2.12 -23.50
N HIS A 4 3.04 3.12 -24.37
CA HIS A 4 4.05 4.16 -24.60
C HIS A 4 4.36 4.98 -23.34
N ASP A 5 3.35 5.27 -22.53
CA ASP A 5 3.52 6.03 -21.29
C ASP A 5 4.32 5.22 -20.27
N VAL A 6 4.05 3.91 -20.17
CA VAL A 6 4.77 3.00 -19.26
C VAL A 6 6.23 2.82 -19.68
N LEU A 7 6.47 2.64 -20.98
CA LEU A 7 7.84 2.46 -21.51
C LEU A 7 8.69 3.74 -21.45
N ALA A 8 8.07 4.91 -21.26
CA ALA A 8 8.81 6.18 -21.11
C ALA A 8 9.60 6.25 -19.78
N TRP A 9 9.20 5.50 -18.76
CA TRP A 9 9.86 5.47 -17.44
C TRP A 9 10.36 4.09 -17.01
N ALA A 10 9.93 3.00 -17.67
CA ALA A 10 10.51 1.68 -17.46
C ALA A 10 11.87 1.55 -18.19
N PRO A 11 12.98 1.19 -17.52
CA PRO A 11 14.27 1.04 -18.17
C PRO A 11 14.22 -0.01 -19.30
N ALA A 12 14.92 0.27 -20.41
CA ALA A 12 14.97 -0.67 -21.53
C ALA A 12 15.58 -2.01 -21.09
N GLY A 13 14.88 -3.10 -21.38
CA GLY A 13 15.29 -4.46 -20.99
C GLY A 13 14.94 -4.85 -19.56
N SER A 14 14.26 -4.00 -18.79
CA SER A 14 13.81 -4.34 -17.44
C SER A 14 12.64 -5.34 -17.44
N VAL A 15 12.40 -5.97 -16.28
CA VAL A 15 11.26 -6.88 -16.10
C VAL A 15 9.95 -6.12 -16.28
N GLU A 16 9.87 -4.89 -15.77
CA GLU A 16 8.70 -4.02 -15.88
C GLU A 16 8.37 -3.70 -17.34
N ALA A 17 9.39 -3.39 -18.16
CA ALA A 17 9.20 -3.17 -19.59
C ALA A 17 8.74 -4.46 -20.30
N GLY A 18 9.19 -5.63 -19.84
CA GLY A 18 8.73 -6.93 -20.34
C GLY A 18 7.28 -7.24 -19.99
N LEU A 19 6.87 -6.93 -18.75
CA LEU A 19 5.49 -7.11 -18.28
C LEU A 19 4.53 -6.12 -18.94
N ALA A 20 4.92 -4.86 -19.09
CA ALA A 20 4.08 -3.82 -19.71
C ALA A 20 3.64 -4.22 -21.13
N ARG A 21 4.52 -4.86 -21.91
CA ARG A 21 4.20 -5.34 -23.27
C ARG A 21 3.18 -6.48 -23.30
N GLN A 22 2.90 -7.12 -22.17
CA GLN A 22 1.91 -8.20 -22.03
C GLN A 22 0.55 -7.69 -21.54
N VAL A 23 0.46 -6.41 -21.17
CA VAL A 23 -0.77 -5.79 -20.66
C VAL A 23 -1.57 -5.24 -21.83
N ASP A 24 -2.86 -5.60 -21.88
CA ASP A 24 -3.84 -4.93 -22.73
C ASP A 24 -4.40 -3.72 -21.99
N PHE A 25 -3.92 -2.52 -22.36
CA PHE A 25 -4.26 -1.26 -21.70
C PHE A 25 -5.71 -0.82 -21.95
N GLU A 26 -6.37 -1.35 -22.99
CA GLU A 26 -7.79 -1.09 -23.26
C GLU A 26 -8.71 -1.91 -22.34
N ARG A 27 -8.13 -2.86 -21.57
CA ARG A 27 -8.85 -3.79 -20.70
C ARG A 27 -8.36 -3.74 -19.26
N LEU A 28 -7.82 -2.61 -18.82
CA LEU A 28 -7.42 -2.43 -17.43
C LEU A 28 -8.63 -2.55 -16.49
N PRO A 29 -8.47 -3.21 -15.33
CA PRO A 29 -9.53 -3.27 -14.34
C PRO A 29 -9.73 -1.90 -13.70
N ALA A 30 -10.99 -1.51 -13.46
CA ALA A 30 -11.31 -0.32 -12.68
C ALA A 30 -10.90 -0.46 -11.20
N HIS A 31 -10.87 -1.69 -10.66
CA HIS A 31 -10.58 -1.96 -9.26
C HIS A 31 -9.63 -3.15 -9.10
N ILE A 32 -8.55 -2.95 -8.34
CA ILE A 32 -7.62 -4.00 -7.91
C ILE A 32 -7.66 -4.13 -6.39
N ALA A 33 -7.73 -5.35 -5.87
CA ALA A 33 -7.58 -5.65 -4.45
C ALA A 33 -6.34 -6.53 -4.22
N VAL A 34 -5.50 -6.14 -3.26
CA VAL A 34 -4.22 -6.80 -2.96
C VAL A 34 -4.21 -7.28 -1.50
N ILE A 35 -3.91 -8.57 -1.32
CA ILE A 35 -3.60 -9.14 -0.01
C ILE A 35 -2.09 -9.10 0.19
N MET A 36 -1.63 -8.28 1.12
CA MET A 36 -0.20 -8.02 1.35
C MET A 36 0.43 -9.05 2.30
N ASP A 37 0.38 -10.34 1.92
CA ASP A 37 0.98 -11.42 2.71
C ASP A 37 2.46 -11.65 2.38
N GLY A 38 3.18 -12.25 3.32
CA GLY A 38 4.54 -12.74 3.12
C GLY A 38 5.62 -11.94 3.82
N ASN A 39 5.30 -10.77 4.41
CA ASN A 39 6.25 -9.92 5.13
C ASN A 39 7.08 -10.69 6.18
N GLY A 40 6.41 -11.48 7.03
CA GLY A 40 7.08 -12.31 8.02
C GLY A 40 7.95 -13.42 7.42
N ARG A 41 7.51 -14.05 6.32
CA ARG A 41 8.28 -15.10 5.61
C ARG A 41 9.50 -14.49 4.90
N TRP A 42 9.35 -13.30 4.32
CA TRP A 42 10.42 -12.56 3.67
C TRP A 42 11.54 -12.21 4.67
N ALA A 43 11.16 -11.74 5.87
CA ALA A 43 12.12 -11.45 6.93
C ALA A 43 12.82 -12.71 7.43
N ALA A 44 12.07 -13.80 7.67
CA ALA A 44 12.61 -15.07 8.13
C ALA A 44 13.65 -15.66 7.15
N ARG A 45 13.39 -15.63 5.83
CA ARG A 45 14.34 -16.10 4.81
C ARG A 45 15.65 -15.32 4.80
N ARG A 46 15.65 -14.08 5.32
CA ARG A 46 16.82 -13.20 5.42
C ARG A 46 17.43 -13.17 6.82
N ARG A 47 16.92 -13.99 7.76
CA ARG A 47 17.32 -13.99 9.17
C ARG A 47 17.13 -12.62 9.84
N LEU A 48 16.11 -11.88 9.42
CA LEU A 48 15.75 -10.57 9.96
C LEU A 48 14.55 -10.68 10.92
N PRO A 49 14.41 -9.74 11.88
CA PRO A 49 13.19 -9.62 12.68
C PRO A 49 11.95 -9.39 11.80
N ARG A 50 10.79 -9.92 12.20
CA ARG A 50 9.53 -9.78 11.44
C ARG A 50 9.17 -8.34 11.09
N VAL A 51 9.48 -7.38 11.98
CA VAL A 51 9.21 -5.96 11.77
C VAL A 51 9.92 -5.40 10.53
N GLU A 52 11.09 -5.92 10.17
CA GLU A 52 11.81 -5.50 8.96
C GLU A 52 11.08 -5.94 7.70
N GLY A 53 10.39 -7.08 7.73
CA GLY A 53 9.51 -7.49 6.64
C GLY A 53 8.32 -6.55 6.48
N HIS A 54 7.73 -6.11 7.58
CA HIS A 54 6.65 -5.10 7.54
C HIS A 54 7.15 -3.74 7.05
N ARG A 55 8.38 -3.36 7.41
CA ARG A 55 9.02 -2.15 6.91
C ARG A 55 9.30 -2.23 5.40
N ALA A 56 9.82 -3.36 4.90
CA ALA A 56 9.99 -3.56 3.46
C ALA A 56 8.64 -3.53 2.71
N GLY A 57 7.57 -4.02 3.34
CA GLY A 57 6.22 -3.94 2.79
C GLY A 57 5.72 -2.50 2.57
N ILE A 58 6.22 -1.51 3.31
CA ILE A 58 5.85 -0.10 3.09
C ILE A 58 6.31 0.37 1.70
N ASP A 59 7.52 0.01 1.29
CA ASP A 59 8.05 0.41 -0.01
C ASP A 59 7.24 -0.25 -1.14
N SER A 60 6.87 -1.52 -1.00
CA SER A 60 5.99 -2.21 -1.94
C SER A 60 4.59 -1.58 -2.03
N VAL A 61 4.04 -1.11 -0.91
CA VAL A 61 2.76 -0.40 -0.90
C VAL A 61 2.88 0.92 -1.65
N ARG A 62 3.91 1.72 -1.36
CA ARG A 62 4.14 3.00 -2.05
C ARG A 62 4.22 2.79 -3.56
N GLU A 63 5.05 1.85 -4.00
CA GLU A 63 5.21 1.54 -5.43
C GLU A 63 3.88 1.10 -6.08
N THR A 64 3.11 0.24 -5.39
CA THR A 64 1.81 -0.22 -5.90
C THR A 64 0.81 0.93 -6.03
N VAL A 65 0.77 1.84 -5.06
CA VAL A 65 -0.11 3.01 -5.06
C VAL A 65 0.28 3.98 -6.18
N GLU A 66 1.56 4.34 -6.28
CA GLU A 66 2.06 5.24 -7.33
C GLU A 66 1.84 4.66 -8.72
N LEU A 67 2.11 3.36 -8.91
CA LEU A 67 1.91 2.70 -10.19
C LEU A 67 0.43 2.62 -10.56
N SER A 68 -0.45 2.32 -9.60
CA SER A 68 -1.90 2.28 -9.83
C SER A 68 -2.41 3.65 -10.25
N ALA A 69 -1.98 4.72 -9.56
CA ALA A 69 -2.34 6.08 -9.90
C ALA A 69 -1.84 6.48 -11.29
N ARG A 70 -0.58 6.14 -11.62
CA ARG A 70 -0.04 6.37 -12.98
C ARG A 70 -0.89 5.64 -14.01
N LEU A 71 -1.06 4.33 -13.88
CA LEU A 71 -1.83 3.50 -14.82
C LEU A 71 -3.29 3.92 -14.99
N GLY A 72 -3.82 4.79 -14.11
CA GLY A 72 -5.21 5.22 -14.14
C GLY A 72 -6.16 4.18 -13.57
N ILE A 73 -5.67 3.32 -12.66
CA ILE A 73 -6.54 2.40 -11.91
C ILE A 73 -7.37 3.23 -10.94
N GLU A 74 -8.69 3.20 -11.10
CA GLU A 74 -9.61 4.07 -10.35
C GLU A 74 -9.66 3.71 -8.86
N VAL A 75 -9.57 2.42 -8.53
CA VAL A 75 -9.66 1.94 -7.15
C VAL A 75 -8.57 0.91 -6.85
N LEU A 76 -7.82 1.14 -5.78
CA LEU A 76 -6.90 0.17 -5.19
C LEU A 76 -7.33 -0.12 -3.75
N THR A 77 -7.51 -1.40 -3.41
CA THR A 77 -7.76 -1.83 -2.03
C THR A 77 -6.61 -2.67 -1.52
N LEU A 78 -6.03 -2.28 -0.39
CA LEU A 78 -4.93 -2.98 0.24
C LEU A 78 -5.40 -3.60 1.56
N TYR A 79 -5.28 -4.92 1.68
CA TYR A 79 -5.66 -5.61 2.91
C TYR A 79 -4.54 -5.50 3.96
N ALA A 80 -4.59 -4.42 4.74
CA ALA A 80 -3.51 -4.04 5.65
C ALA A 80 -3.53 -4.74 7.01
N PHE A 81 -4.73 -5.01 7.57
CA PHE A 81 -4.86 -5.60 8.90
C PHE A 81 -6.16 -6.41 9.00
N SER A 82 -6.07 -7.67 9.45
CA SER A 82 -7.22 -8.57 9.63
C SER A 82 -7.64 -8.71 11.08
N VAL A 83 -8.88 -9.16 11.32
CA VAL A 83 -9.35 -9.52 12.67
C VAL A 83 -8.46 -10.60 13.32
N ASP A 84 -7.93 -11.54 12.53
CA ASP A 84 -6.99 -12.54 13.03
C ASP A 84 -5.65 -11.95 13.48
N ASN A 85 -5.28 -10.74 13.04
CA ASN A 85 -4.05 -10.10 13.49
C ASN A 85 -4.10 -9.68 14.96
N TRP A 86 -5.30 -9.52 15.53
CA TRP A 86 -5.47 -9.29 16.97
C TRP A 86 -5.04 -10.49 17.83
N LYS A 87 -5.02 -11.71 17.26
CA LYS A 87 -4.57 -12.92 17.95
C LYS A 87 -3.03 -12.99 18.10
N ARG A 88 -2.29 -12.05 17.51
CA ARG A 88 -0.82 -12.00 17.59
C ARG A 88 -0.35 -11.41 18.93
N PRO A 89 0.94 -11.59 19.29
CA PRO A 89 1.48 -11.00 20.52
C PRO A 89 1.26 -9.47 20.58
N PRO A 90 0.87 -8.90 21.74
CA PRO A 90 0.54 -7.47 21.85
C PRO A 90 1.66 -6.53 21.40
N ALA A 91 2.93 -6.92 21.57
CA ALA A 91 4.07 -6.16 21.10
C ALA A 91 4.14 -6.08 19.56
N GLU A 92 3.80 -7.16 18.85
CA GLU A 92 3.74 -7.17 17.39
C GLU A 92 2.61 -6.26 16.89
N VAL A 93 1.42 -6.36 17.49
CA VAL A 93 0.27 -5.50 17.16
C VAL A 93 0.63 -4.02 17.36
N ARG A 94 1.24 -3.65 18.50
CA ARG A 94 1.72 -2.27 18.72
C ARG A 94 2.74 -1.83 17.67
N GLY A 95 3.65 -2.71 17.26
CA GLY A 95 4.61 -2.43 16.18
C GLY A 95 3.92 -2.14 14.85
N LEU A 96 2.92 -2.94 14.48
CA LEU A 96 2.12 -2.74 13.27
C LEU A 96 1.38 -1.40 13.28
N MET A 97 0.73 -1.06 14.40
CA MET A 97 0.04 0.23 14.54
C MET A 97 1.02 1.41 14.49
N GLY A 98 2.21 1.26 15.08
CA GLY A 98 3.27 2.26 14.97
C GLY A 98 3.74 2.46 13.52
N LEU A 99 3.89 1.38 12.75
CA LEU A 99 4.24 1.45 11.33
C LEU A 99 3.14 2.11 10.50
N LEU A 100 1.86 1.78 10.76
CA LEU A 100 0.72 2.42 10.09
C LEU A 100 0.72 3.93 10.29
N LYS A 101 0.81 4.40 11.53
CA LYS A 101 0.88 5.84 11.82
C LYS A 101 2.07 6.51 11.12
N ARG A 102 3.24 5.86 11.15
CA ARG A 102 4.42 6.38 10.45
C ARG A 102 4.20 6.48 8.94
N TYR A 103 3.61 5.45 8.34
CA TYR A 103 3.29 5.42 6.91
C TYR A 103 2.34 6.56 6.53
N LEU A 104 1.22 6.72 7.25
CA LEU A 104 0.25 7.78 6.98
C LEU A 104 0.91 9.16 6.98
N ARG A 105 1.74 9.45 7.98
CA ARG A 105 2.45 10.73 8.09
C ARG A 105 3.46 10.98 6.96
N LEU A 106 4.13 9.93 6.48
CA LEU A 106 5.12 10.03 5.41
C LEU A 106 4.46 10.16 4.03
N GLU A 107 3.39 9.40 3.78
CA GLU A 107 2.79 9.32 2.44
C GLU A 107 1.69 10.32 2.19
N ILE A 108 1.13 10.98 3.22
CA ILE A 108 -0.02 11.87 3.02
C ILE A 108 0.24 12.96 1.97
N ALA A 109 1.45 13.52 1.94
CA ALA A 109 1.84 14.52 0.94
C ALA A 109 1.89 13.90 -0.47
N THR A 110 2.41 12.68 -0.60
CA THR A 110 2.44 11.92 -1.85
C THR A 110 1.03 11.61 -2.34
N LEU A 111 0.13 11.15 -1.45
CA LEU A 111 -1.26 10.87 -1.81
C LEU A 111 -1.95 12.12 -2.34
N MET A 112 -1.82 13.25 -1.64
CA MET A 112 -2.38 14.54 -2.09
C MET A 112 -1.78 15.02 -3.42
N ALA A 113 -0.46 14.89 -3.59
CA ALA A 113 0.22 15.31 -4.83
C ALA A 113 -0.19 14.49 -6.06
N ASN A 114 -0.70 13.27 -5.86
CA ASN A 114 -1.19 12.39 -6.91
C ASN A 114 -2.72 12.33 -6.99
N ASP A 115 -3.43 13.24 -6.31
CA ASP A 115 -4.90 13.29 -6.28
C ASP A 115 -5.55 11.97 -5.82
N ILE A 116 -4.90 11.29 -4.88
CA ILE A 116 -5.35 10.00 -4.36
C ILE A 116 -6.15 10.21 -3.09
N ARG A 117 -7.41 9.75 -3.12
CA ARG A 117 -8.29 9.72 -1.96
C ARG A 117 -8.13 8.45 -1.13
N LEU A 118 -7.68 8.60 0.11
CA LEU A 118 -7.64 7.50 1.08
C LEU A 118 -9.04 7.24 1.66
N LYS A 119 -9.42 5.97 1.76
CA LYS A 119 -10.59 5.52 2.52
C LYS A 119 -10.24 4.31 3.38
N VAL A 120 -10.74 4.31 4.61
CA VAL A 120 -10.65 3.18 5.53
C VAL A 120 -11.91 2.33 5.39
N ILE A 121 -11.73 1.02 5.26
CA ILE A 121 -12.82 0.05 5.18
C ILE A 121 -12.59 -0.99 6.28
N GLY A 122 -13.53 -1.11 7.22
CA GLY A 122 -13.48 -2.10 8.30
C GLY A 122 -13.99 -1.58 9.64
N SER A 123 -13.77 -2.37 10.70
CA SER A 123 -14.10 -1.97 12.06
C SER A 123 -12.95 -1.19 12.69
N GLU A 124 -13.26 0.02 13.17
CA GLU A 124 -12.32 0.87 13.90
C GLU A 124 -12.47 0.76 15.41
N ALA A 125 -13.42 -0.04 15.91
CA ALA A 125 -13.77 -0.12 17.32
C ALA A 125 -12.59 -0.55 18.21
N GLU A 126 -11.71 -1.41 17.69
CA GLU A 126 -10.56 -1.96 18.40
C GLU A 126 -9.28 -1.13 18.18
N LEU A 127 -9.32 -0.11 17.32
CA LEU A 127 -8.18 0.77 17.10
C LEU A 127 -8.00 1.76 18.25
N ALA A 128 -6.75 1.92 18.68
CA ALA A 128 -6.42 2.92 19.68
C ALA A 128 -6.80 4.33 19.19
N PRO A 129 -7.21 5.26 20.08
CA PRO A 129 -7.65 6.60 19.70
C PRO A 129 -6.65 7.38 18.85
N ASP A 130 -5.35 7.21 19.13
CA ASP A 130 -4.27 7.86 18.39
C ASP A 130 -4.10 7.31 16.97
N VAL A 131 -4.43 6.04 16.72
CA VAL A 131 -4.43 5.46 15.37
C VAL A 131 -5.61 5.99 14.57
N ARG A 132 -6.82 6.03 15.17
CA ARG A 132 -8.02 6.57 14.53
C ARG A 132 -7.84 8.02 14.13
N MET A 133 -7.27 8.84 15.02
CA MET A 133 -6.99 10.25 14.73
C MET A 133 -6.10 10.44 13.48
N GLU A 134 -5.08 9.59 13.31
CA GLU A 134 -4.21 9.66 12.12
C GLU A 134 -4.94 9.21 10.84
N LEU A 135 -5.82 8.20 10.94
CA LEU A 135 -6.64 7.74 9.82
C LEU A 135 -7.67 8.80 9.40
N ASP A 136 -8.37 9.39 10.36
CA ASP A 136 -9.35 10.45 10.12
C ASP A 136 -8.69 11.66 9.45
N ALA A 137 -7.58 12.13 10.01
CA ALA A 137 -6.82 13.24 9.43
C ALA A 137 -6.32 12.92 8.00
N ALA A 138 -5.91 11.69 7.74
CA ALA A 138 -5.47 11.28 6.40
C ALA A 138 -6.63 11.24 5.40
N GLN A 139 -7.80 10.71 5.79
CA GLN A 139 -9.00 10.68 4.95
C GLN A 139 -9.53 12.09 4.66
N GLU A 140 -9.53 12.98 5.65
CA GLU A 140 -9.96 14.37 5.48
C GLU A 140 -9.05 15.12 4.49
N ARG A 141 -7.73 15.03 4.69
CA ARG A 141 -6.74 15.72 3.84
C ARG A 141 -6.71 15.24 2.39
N THR A 142 -7.14 14.02 2.14
CA THR A 142 -7.18 13.42 0.80
C THR A 142 -8.59 13.37 0.20
N GLY A 143 -9.59 13.89 0.91
CA GLY A 143 -10.99 13.84 0.49
C GLY A 143 -11.47 15.05 -0.30
N GLY A 144 -10.64 16.10 -0.40
CA GLY A 144 -10.93 17.36 -1.09
C GLY A 144 -10.72 17.30 -2.60
#